data_AF-A0A956LH62-F1
#
_entry.id   AF-A0A956LH62-F1
#
_cell.length_a   1.000
_cell.length_b   1.000
_cell.length_c   1.000
_cell.angle_alpha   90.00
_cell.angle_beta   90.00
_cell.angle_gamma   90.00
#
_symmetry.space_group_name_H-M   'P 1'
#
loop_
_entity.id
_entity.type
_entity.pdbx_description
1 polymer ?
#
loop_
_entity_poly.entity_id
_entity_poly.type
_entity_poly.pdbx_seq_one_letter_code
_entity_poly.pdbx_strand_id
1 'polypeptide(L)'
;PDPDYEQVWWRGTNAKPVGEVSLNFPRHQDAATDAALDLARTTDDVATRKQAYDTVQERLAENLPYIYLTYLDPVVAATNRVRGIANGPLPDGQAARPLGGPGSFSYHTFLTQTWLADG
;
A
#
# COMPACT_ATOMS: atom_id res chain seq x y z
N PRO A 1 3.48 -2.42 -5.39
CA PRO A 1 2.77 -2.84 -4.15
C PRO A 1 1.39 -3.37 -4.55
N ASP A 2 0.76 -4.22 -3.75
CA ASP A 2 -0.61 -4.67 -4.02
C ASP A 2 -1.61 -3.56 -3.60
N PRO A 3 -2.38 -2.96 -4.53
CA PRO A 3 -3.32 -1.88 -4.20
C PRO A 3 -4.51 -2.34 -3.35
N ASP A 4 -4.74 -3.65 -3.14
CA ASP A 4 -5.82 -4.14 -2.28
C ASP A 4 -5.69 -3.66 -0.82
N TYR A 5 -4.45 -3.47 -0.35
CA TYR A 5 -4.21 -2.97 1.01
C TYR A 5 -4.77 -1.56 1.21
N GLU A 6 -4.76 -0.73 0.16
CA GLU A 6 -5.13 0.69 0.24
C GLU A 6 -6.66 0.92 0.21
N GLN A 7 -7.45 -0.12 -0.08
CA GLN A 7 -8.91 0.01 -0.16
C GLN A 7 -9.54 0.54 1.13
N VAL A 8 -8.86 0.39 2.27
CA VAL A 8 -9.32 0.90 3.56
C VAL A 8 -9.52 2.43 3.56
N TRP A 9 -8.74 3.14 2.74
CA TRP A 9 -8.79 4.61 2.61
C TRP A 9 -9.81 5.10 1.58
N TRP A 10 -10.28 4.24 0.68
CA TRP A 10 -11.11 4.63 -0.47
C TRP A 10 -12.54 4.09 -0.42
N ARG A 11 -12.76 2.99 0.29
CA ARG A 11 -14.06 2.31 0.33
C ARG A 11 -15.11 3.18 1.04
N GLY A 12 -16.31 3.26 0.46
CA GLY A 12 -17.41 4.07 0.97
C GLY A 12 -17.90 3.63 2.36
N THR A 13 -17.83 2.33 2.67
CA THR A 13 -18.20 1.79 4.00
C THR A 13 -17.29 2.26 5.14
N ASN A 14 -16.10 2.76 4.79
CA ASN A 14 -15.14 3.34 5.73
C ASN A 14 -15.32 4.86 5.89
N ALA A 15 -16.23 5.48 5.15
CA ALA A 15 -16.63 6.89 5.31
C ALA A 15 -17.63 7.00 6.47
N LYS A 16 -17.12 7.16 7.70
CA LYS A 16 -17.94 7.34 8.90
C LYS A 16 -18.50 8.76 8.99
N PRO A 17 -19.63 8.98 9.69
CA PRO A 17 -20.20 10.31 9.90
C PRO A 17 -19.19 11.33 10.45
N VAL A 18 -19.52 12.61 10.25
CA VAL A 18 -18.76 13.70 10.88
C VAL A 18 -18.88 13.58 12.40
N GLY A 19 -17.75 13.69 13.10
CA GLY A 19 -17.67 13.45 14.56
C GLY A 19 -17.21 12.04 14.93
N GLU A 20 -17.14 11.12 13.98
CA GLU A 20 -16.57 9.79 14.15
C GLU A 20 -15.19 9.65 13.48
N VAL A 21 -14.39 8.71 13.97
CA VAL A 21 -13.12 8.34 13.34
C VAL A 21 -13.42 7.57 12.05
N SER A 22 -13.04 8.16 10.92
CA SER A 22 -13.23 7.62 9.57
C SER A 22 -11.86 7.27 8.98
N LEU A 23 -11.71 6.07 8.41
CA LEU A 23 -10.49 5.71 7.68
C LEU A 23 -10.54 6.28 6.25
N ASN A 24 -11.71 6.37 5.64
CA ASN A 24 -11.87 7.20 4.45
C ASN A 24 -11.94 8.67 4.90
N PHE A 25 -10.79 9.35 4.93
CA PHE A 25 -10.66 10.70 5.48
C PHE A 25 -11.49 11.75 4.71
N PRO A 26 -11.51 11.74 3.37
CA PRO A 26 -12.37 12.65 2.60
C PRO A 26 -13.85 12.33 2.74
N ARG A 27 -14.21 11.14 3.28
CA ARG A 27 -15.57 10.61 3.31
C ARG A 27 -16.20 10.54 1.92
N HIS A 28 -15.37 10.27 0.93
CA HIS A 28 -15.80 10.10 -0.46
C HIS A 28 -16.54 8.77 -0.59
N GLN A 29 -17.71 8.80 -1.24
CA GLN A 29 -18.53 7.63 -1.48
C GLN A 29 -18.87 7.59 -2.96
N ASP A 30 -18.43 6.53 -3.64
CA ASP A 30 -18.70 6.30 -5.04
C ASP A 30 -18.97 4.80 -5.28
N ALA A 31 -20.18 4.50 -5.74
CA ALA A 31 -20.61 3.12 -5.95
C ALA A 31 -19.77 2.39 -7.02
N ALA A 32 -19.26 3.12 -8.01
CA ALA A 32 -18.40 2.54 -9.05
C ALA A 32 -17.01 2.20 -8.49
N THR A 33 -16.41 3.07 -7.68
CA THR A 33 -15.19 2.75 -6.91
C THR A 33 -15.39 1.52 -6.04
N ASP A 34 -16.47 1.44 -5.27
CA ASP A 34 -16.74 0.29 -4.38
C ASP A 34 -16.90 -1.02 -5.16
N ALA A 35 -17.67 -1.01 -6.26
CA ALA A 35 -17.85 -2.19 -7.11
C ALA A 35 -16.55 -2.65 -7.78
N ALA A 36 -15.70 -1.71 -8.22
CA ALA A 36 -14.41 -2.02 -8.80
C ALA A 36 -13.44 -2.61 -7.76
N LEU A 37 -13.42 -2.08 -6.53
CA LEU A 37 -12.65 -2.66 -5.42
C LEU A 37 -13.11 -4.09 -5.09
N ASP A 38 -14.41 -4.35 -5.11
CA ASP A 38 -14.95 -5.69 -4.88
C ASP A 38 -14.56 -6.68 -5.98
N LEU A 39 -14.65 -6.27 -7.25
CA LEU A 39 -14.19 -7.09 -8.37
C LEU A 39 -12.70 -7.40 -8.26
N ALA A 40 -11.88 -6.38 -7.98
CA ALA A 40 -10.43 -6.51 -7.89
C ALA A 40 -9.97 -7.50 -6.81
N ARG A 41 -10.71 -7.57 -5.70
CA ARG A 41 -10.39 -8.44 -4.55
C ARG A 41 -10.94 -9.87 -4.70
N THR A 42 -11.95 -10.07 -5.54
CA THR A 42 -12.64 -11.36 -5.68
C THR A 42 -12.20 -12.16 -6.91
N THR A 43 -11.60 -11.52 -7.90
CA THR A 43 -11.07 -12.17 -9.10
C THR A 43 -9.63 -12.68 -8.90
N ASP A 44 -9.31 -13.82 -9.50
CA ASP A 44 -7.97 -14.38 -9.62
C ASP A 44 -7.32 -14.10 -10.99
N ASP A 45 -8.09 -13.61 -11.97
CA ASP A 45 -7.59 -13.22 -13.28
C ASP A 45 -6.85 -11.87 -13.20
N VAL A 46 -5.57 -11.90 -13.58
CA VAL A 46 -4.68 -10.73 -13.48
C VAL A 46 -5.15 -9.59 -14.39
N ALA A 47 -5.69 -9.89 -15.58
CA ALA A 47 -6.15 -8.88 -16.52
C ALA A 47 -7.41 -8.17 -16.00
N THR A 48 -8.39 -8.93 -15.52
CA THR A 48 -9.61 -8.43 -14.89
C THR A 48 -9.29 -7.59 -13.65
N ARG A 49 -8.37 -8.07 -12.80
CA ARG A 49 -7.93 -7.34 -11.62
C ARG A 49 -7.27 -6.01 -11.97
N LYS A 50 -6.42 -5.98 -13.00
CA LYS A 50 -5.80 -4.74 -13.48
C LYS A 50 -6.86 -3.74 -13.95
N GLN A 51 -7.80 -4.17 -14.79
CA GLN A 51 -8.87 -3.31 -15.30
C GLN A 51 -9.73 -2.74 -14.16
N ALA A 52 -10.02 -3.55 -13.14
CA ALA A 52 -10.75 -3.08 -11.96
C ALA A 52 -10.00 -1.95 -11.22
N TYR A 53 -8.68 -2.07 -11.03
CA TYR A 53 -7.89 -0.99 -10.44
C TYR A 53 -7.67 0.21 -11.36
N ASP A 54 -7.70 0.03 -12.68
CA ASP A 54 -7.73 1.15 -13.63
C ASP A 54 -9.00 1.98 -13.42
N THR A 55 -10.17 1.33 -13.31
CA THR A 55 -11.43 2.00 -12.97
C THR A 55 -11.36 2.74 -11.64
N VAL A 56 -10.78 2.14 -10.58
CA VAL A 56 -10.62 2.82 -9.29
C VAL A 56 -9.80 4.11 -9.46
N GLN A 57 -8.68 4.06 -10.18
CA GLN A 57 -7.83 5.22 -10.42
C GLN A 57 -8.55 6.31 -11.23
N GLU A 58 -9.29 5.94 -12.27
CA GLU A 58 -10.09 6.88 -13.07
C GLU A 58 -11.12 7.60 -12.20
N ARG A 59 -11.88 6.86 -11.38
CA ARG A 59 -12.90 7.44 -10.49
C ARG A 59 -12.30 8.37 -9.43
N LEU A 60 -11.14 8.02 -8.87
CA LEU A 60 -10.43 8.90 -7.93
C LEU A 60 -9.88 10.15 -8.63
N ALA A 61 -9.40 10.04 -9.86
CA ALA A 61 -8.92 11.19 -10.63
C ALA A 61 -10.07 12.14 -11.04
N GLU A 62 -11.23 11.59 -11.39
CA GLU A 62 -12.43 12.37 -11.75
C GLU A 62 -13.02 13.10 -10.55
N ASN A 63 -13.16 12.41 -9.41
CA ASN A 63 -13.83 12.96 -8.23
C ASN A 63 -12.90 13.80 -7.34
N LEU A 64 -11.58 13.69 -7.53
CA LEU A 64 -10.54 14.39 -6.79
C LEU A 64 -10.70 14.36 -5.25
N PRO A 65 -11.01 13.20 -4.61
CA PRO A 65 -11.08 13.15 -3.16
C PRO A 65 -9.69 13.26 -2.50
N TYR A 66 -8.63 13.05 -3.29
CA TYR A 66 -7.24 13.19 -2.88
C TYR A 66 -6.46 14.00 -3.92
N ILE A 67 -5.52 14.82 -3.45
CA ILE A 67 -4.48 15.44 -4.27
C ILE A 67 -3.16 14.75 -3.92
N TYR A 68 -2.68 13.88 -4.80
CA TYR A 68 -1.43 13.16 -4.60
C TYR A 68 -0.23 14.05 -4.95
N LEU A 69 0.67 14.29 -3.99
CA LEU A 69 1.81 15.20 -4.16
C LEU A 69 3.12 14.45 -4.45
N THR A 70 3.29 13.28 -3.86
CA THR A 70 4.49 12.46 -3.99
C THR A 70 4.13 10.99 -3.89
N TYR A 71 5.01 10.13 -4.40
CA TYR A 71 5.03 8.72 -4.01
C TYR A 71 6.09 8.53 -2.91
N LEU A 72 5.82 7.65 -1.96
CA LEU A 72 6.79 7.25 -0.94
C LEU A 72 7.41 5.92 -1.38
N ASP A 73 8.73 5.87 -1.36
CA ASP A 73 9.49 4.63 -1.48
C ASP A 73 10.14 4.32 -0.12
N PRO A 74 9.52 3.45 0.70
CA PRO A 74 9.94 3.31 2.08
C PRO A 74 11.15 2.37 2.19
N VAL A 75 12.18 2.84 2.89
CA VAL A 75 13.46 2.15 3.08
C VAL A 75 13.58 1.64 4.52
N VAL A 76 14.06 0.40 4.69
CA VAL A 76 14.40 -0.16 6.01
C VAL A 76 15.92 -0.24 6.16
N ALA A 77 16.48 0.49 7.13
CA ALA A 77 17.89 0.42 7.47
C ALA A 77 18.09 -0.44 8.73
N ALA A 78 19.04 -1.37 8.69
CA ALA A 78 19.38 -2.23 9.82
C ALA A 78 20.90 -2.43 9.94
N THR A 79 21.38 -2.69 11.16
CA THR A 79 22.79 -3.06 11.38
C THR A 79 23.05 -4.49 10.91
N ASN A 80 24.31 -4.81 10.64
CA ASN A 80 24.75 -6.17 10.29
C ASN A 80 24.50 -7.23 11.40
N ARG A 81 24.10 -6.80 12.61
CA ARG A 81 23.72 -7.71 13.71
C ARG A 81 22.31 -8.26 13.55
N VAL A 82 21.44 -7.58 12.79
CA VAL A 82 20.07 -8.06 12.53
C VAL A 82 20.13 -9.06 11.38
N ARG A 83 19.58 -10.27 11.62
CA ARG A 83 19.59 -11.37 10.66
C ARG A 83 18.17 -11.67 10.18
N GLY A 84 18.05 -12.29 9.00
CA GLY A 84 16.77 -12.78 8.49
C GLY A 84 15.84 -11.72 7.87
N ILE A 85 16.27 -10.45 7.77
CA ILE A 85 15.48 -9.37 7.15
C ILE A 85 15.20 -9.63 5.66
N ALA A 86 16.21 -10.10 4.92
CA ALA A 86 16.08 -10.30 3.47
C ALA A 86 15.66 -11.74 3.09
N ASN A 87 16.16 -12.77 3.79
CA ASN A 87 16.00 -14.16 3.33
C ASN A 87 16.01 -15.16 4.51
N GLY A 88 15.24 -14.88 5.57
CA GLY A 88 15.07 -15.85 6.67
C GLY A 88 14.39 -17.14 6.20
N PRO A 89 14.69 -18.31 6.79
CA PRO A 89 13.94 -19.53 6.49
C PRO A 89 12.53 -19.46 7.08
N LEU A 90 11.53 -19.84 6.29
CA LEU A 90 10.18 -20.13 6.77
C LEU A 90 10.17 -21.47 7.54
N PRO A 91 9.12 -21.76 8.34
CA PRO A 91 9.03 -23.02 9.08
C PRO A 91 9.12 -24.30 8.23
N ASP A 92 8.82 -24.19 6.93
CA ASP A 92 8.90 -25.26 5.93
C ASP A 92 10.25 -25.28 5.17
N GLY A 93 11.20 -24.42 5.53
CA GLY A 93 12.52 -24.31 4.91
C GLY A 93 12.55 -23.48 3.62
N GLN A 94 11.42 -22.96 3.13
CA GLN A 94 11.42 -22.06 1.98
C GLN A 94 11.99 -20.68 2.35
N ALA A 95 12.51 -19.95 1.37
CA ALA A 95 12.99 -18.59 1.58
C ALA A 95 11.80 -17.65 1.86
N ALA A 96 11.84 -16.93 2.97
CA ALA A 96 10.90 -15.84 3.20
C ALA A 96 11.09 -14.76 2.15
N ARG A 97 10.00 -14.03 1.82
CA ARG A 97 10.11 -12.84 0.98
C ARG A 97 10.96 -11.79 1.70
N PRO A 98 11.91 -11.13 1.03
CA PRO A 98 12.67 -10.05 1.64
C PRO A 98 11.76 -8.92 2.10
N LEU A 99 12.08 -8.35 3.26
CA LEU A 99 11.80 -6.94 3.53
C LEU A 99 12.52 -6.14 2.44
N GLY A 100 11.76 -5.76 1.41
CA GLY A 100 12.22 -4.91 0.31
C GLY A 100 12.36 -5.50 -1.09
N GLY A 101 11.56 -6.52 -1.43
CA GLY A 101 11.33 -6.91 -2.82
C GLY A 101 10.29 -6.04 -3.55
N PRO A 102 10.15 -6.16 -4.89
CA PRO A 102 9.14 -5.43 -5.66
C PRO A 102 7.75 -5.56 -5.04
N GLY A 103 7.18 -4.44 -4.61
CA GLY A 103 5.88 -4.40 -3.91
C GLY A 103 5.93 -4.54 -2.39
N SER A 104 7.12 -4.57 -1.79
CA SER A 104 7.41 -4.38 -0.37
C SER A 104 8.48 -3.28 -0.21
N PHE A 105 8.89 -2.93 1.02
CA PHE A 105 9.78 -1.81 1.40
C PHE A 105 11.13 -1.75 0.64
N SER A 106 11.13 -1.28 -0.61
CA SER A 106 12.15 -1.64 -1.59
C SER A 106 13.50 -0.93 -1.41
N TYR A 107 14.54 -1.62 -1.91
CA TYR A 107 15.94 -1.23 -2.09
C TYR A 107 16.91 -1.52 -0.91
N HIS A 108 18.03 -2.18 -1.26
CA HIS A 108 19.23 -2.23 -0.41
C HIS A 108 19.85 -0.83 -0.43
N THR A 109 19.36 0.04 0.44
CA THR A 109 19.95 1.36 0.60
C THR A 109 21.11 1.23 1.58
N PHE A 110 22.34 1.39 1.09
CA PHE A 110 23.49 1.53 1.98
C PHE A 110 23.44 2.93 2.57
N LEU A 111 23.21 3.01 3.87
CA LEU A 111 23.27 4.26 4.63
C LEU A 111 24.71 4.78 4.58
N THR A 112 24.97 5.80 3.76
CA THR A 112 26.32 6.38 3.62
C THR A 112 26.68 7.27 4.81
N GLN A 113 25.69 7.95 5.41
CA GLN A 113 25.85 8.76 6.60
C GLN A 113 24.51 8.96 7.33
N THR A 114 24.55 8.99 8.67
CA THR A 114 23.47 9.48 9.52
C THR A 114 24.03 10.58 10.39
N TRP A 115 23.42 11.77 10.31
CA TRP A 115 23.74 12.89 11.19
C TRP A 115 22.77 12.84 12.36
N LEU A 116 23.29 12.59 13.56
CA LEU A 116 22.55 12.86 14.78
C LEU A 116 22.84 14.32 15.14
N ALA A 117 21.80 15.14 15.24
CA ALA A 117 21.94 16.43 15.88
C ALA A 117 22.05 16.17 17.38
N ASP A 118 23.19 16.52 17.97
CA ASP A 118 23.32 16.59 19.43
C ASP A 118 22.34 17.65 19.96
N GLY A 119 21.57 17.27 20.97
CA GLY A 119 20.67 18.17 21.69
C GLY A 119 21.40 19.01 22.73
#